data_AF-A0A7R8APT5-F1
#
_entry.id   AF-A0A7R8APT5-F1
#
_cell.length_a   1.000
_cell.length_b   1.000
_cell.length_c   1.000
_cell.angle_alpha   90.00
_cell.angle_beta   90.00
_cell.angle_gamma   90.00
#
_symmetry.space_group_name_H-M   'P 1'
#
loop_
_entity.id
_entity.type
_entity.pdbx_description
1 polymer ?
#
loop_
_entity_poly.entity_id
_entity_poly.type
_entity_poly.pdbx_seq_one_letter_code
_entity_poly.pdbx_strand_id
1 'polypeptide(L)'
;MECSDLTFLNTTGASSLSGRAAKEMRAHITRTNFAKRRQRLTGRGPEKEPKVKRKQDKTNIPSDKMCDSVLTLIPAHLSPSQDTLDKLQELLFIEGRRNPYNPREALWFKLFTSEPVLVEATMAVAVRHWSPEYSWQSQADHHSYIAVNLLKERIASISTRPNAVLGAVITMVFGAALACDDIAWKIHIEGLVQIINDRESRDPLGLPSWLIDLIVQDSVNSIFGFPRAWHPKLIHALREYHDGKITKLSSICDNVMQLRWVINCHHQSPLDPISIAEVIEEPLAELHHQARALRSPDNVHIDAAARAVELVLHLLWPTKSPAHLTLLASELKGRRSHFPIRHCPYMDLTSYQLMVGAVAAEKGSDARAWFVDRVTRSVRWMQNRGWNEPLSLLEKRALDGDMGLMPQFRALWRELYDVAAIIDVQSLYQRIE
;
A
#
# COMPACT_ATOMS: atom_id res chain seq x y z
N MET A 1 -14.98 -21.72 23.56
CA MET A 1 -14.20 -21.53 22.33
C MET A 1 -13.07 -20.59 22.70
N GLU A 2 -11.89 -21.17 22.86
CA GLU A 2 -10.69 -20.50 23.33
C GLU A 2 -10.19 -19.51 22.27
N CYS A 3 -9.81 -18.32 22.71
CA CYS A 3 -9.20 -17.29 21.87
C CYS A 3 -7.86 -17.83 21.37
N SER A 4 -7.79 -18.18 20.10
CA SER A 4 -6.54 -18.55 19.44
C SER A 4 -5.52 -17.43 19.60
N ASP A 5 -4.34 -17.75 20.13
CA ASP A 5 -3.22 -16.82 20.30
C ASP A 5 -2.87 -16.20 18.95
N LEU A 6 -3.15 -14.90 18.80
CA LEU A 6 -2.68 -14.11 17.66
C LEU A 6 -1.18 -13.87 17.83
N THR A 7 -0.38 -14.51 16.98
CA THR A 7 1.08 -14.39 16.99
C THR A 7 1.51 -13.04 16.43
N PHE A 8 1.62 -12.03 17.30
CA PHE A 8 2.52 -10.90 17.08
C PHE A 8 3.76 -11.13 17.93
N LEU A 9 4.95 -11.11 17.31
CA LEU A 9 6.21 -11.57 17.90
C LEU A 9 6.38 -11.25 19.39
N ASN A 10 6.50 -12.33 20.17
CA ASN A 10 7.53 -12.44 21.18
C ASN A 10 8.88 -12.23 20.48
N THR A 11 9.52 -11.10 20.72
CA THR A 11 10.63 -10.53 19.95
C THR A 11 11.96 -11.31 20.00
N THR A 12 12.06 -12.42 19.28
CA THR A 12 13.35 -12.92 18.79
C THR A 12 13.55 -12.43 17.35
N GLY A 13 14.35 -11.38 17.16
CA GLY A 13 14.84 -10.98 15.83
C GLY A 13 14.36 -9.62 15.26
N ALA A 14 13.90 -8.66 16.08
CA ALA A 14 13.64 -7.30 15.59
C ALA A 14 14.95 -6.55 15.31
N SER A 15 15.42 -6.57 14.06
CA SER A 15 16.67 -5.93 13.60
C SER A 15 16.59 -4.41 13.46
N SER A 16 15.40 -3.80 13.61
CA SER A 16 15.18 -2.35 13.48
C SER A 16 15.08 -1.60 14.82
N LEU A 17 15.15 -2.30 15.97
CA LEU A 17 15.23 -1.65 17.27
C LEU A 17 16.69 -1.40 17.64
N SER A 18 17.02 -0.17 18.04
CA SER A 18 18.33 0.10 18.67
C SER A 18 18.55 -0.87 19.84
N GLY A 19 19.80 -1.27 20.11
CA GLY A 19 20.10 -2.29 21.13
C GLY A 19 19.52 -1.97 22.52
N ARG A 20 19.36 -0.68 22.83
CA ARG A 20 18.71 -0.19 24.05
C ARG A 20 17.19 -0.37 24.02
N ALA A 21 16.51 0.02 22.92
CA ALA A 21 15.08 -0.18 22.75
C ALA A 21 14.70 -1.67 22.75
N ALA A 22 15.53 -2.52 22.13
CA ALA A 22 15.38 -3.97 22.17
C ALA A 22 15.55 -4.56 23.59
N LYS A 23 16.37 -3.93 24.45
CA LYS A 23 16.59 -4.36 25.84
C LYS A 23 15.45 -3.92 26.75
N GLU A 24 14.99 -2.68 26.61
CA GLU A 24 13.85 -2.13 27.38
C GLU A 24 12.55 -2.87 27.02
N MET A 25 12.34 -3.17 25.75
CA MET A 25 11.18 -3.95 25.28
C MET A 25 11.22 -5.40 25.79
N ARG A 26 12.38 -6.06 25.77
CA ARG A 26 12.56 -7.41 26.35
C ARG A 26 12.28 -7.43 27.85
N ALA A 27 12.77 -6.43 28.60
CA ALA A 27 12.51 -6.30 30.03
C ALA A 27 11.01 -6.12 30.32
N HIS A 28 10.31 -5.30 29.52
CA HIS A 28 8.88 -5.06 29.67
C HIS A 28 8.02 -6.31 29.33
N ILE A 29 8.35 -7.02 28.24
CA ILE A 29 7.68 -8.28 27.87
C ILE A 29 7.88 -9.34 28.96
N THR A 30 9.09 -9.45 29.50
CA THR A 30 9.42 -10.38 30.58
C THR A 30 8.58 -10.03 31.82
N ARG A 31 8.53 -8.75 32.21
CA ARG A 31 7.72 -8.26 33.34
C ARG A 31 6.23 -8.55 33.16
N THR A 32 5.71 -8.35 31.96
CA THR A 32 4.29 -8.58 31.60
C THR A 32 3.95 -10.07 31.56
N ASN A 33 4.82 -10.92 31.02
CA ASN A 33 4.63 -12.38 31.01
C ASN A 33 4.71 -12.95 32.44
N PHE A 34 5.60 -12.44 33.29
CA PHE A 34 5.62 -12.80 34.72
C PHE A 34 4.39 -12.27 35.47
N ALA A 35 3.83 -11.12 35.10
CA ALA A 35 2.59 -10.60 35.67
C ALA A 35 1.38 -11.47 35.26
N LYS A 36 1.25 -11.81 33.99
CA LYS A 36 0.22 -12.73 33.47
C LYS A 36 0.33 -14.13 34.07
N ARG A 37 1.55 -14.65 34.26
CA ARG A 37 1.79 -15.92 34.95
C ARG A 37 1.34 -15.86 36.42
N ARG A 38 1.59 -14.74 37.11
CA ARG A 38 1.11 -14.51 38.49
C ARG A 38 -0.42 -14.38 38.58
N GLN A 39 -1.06 -13.75 37.60
CA GLN A 39 -2.53 -13.72 37.52
C GLN A 39 -3.14 -15.11 37.29
N ARG A 40 -2.53 -15.93 36.43
CA ARG A 40 -2.97 -17.33 36.21
C ARG A 40 -2.80 -18.21 37.45
N LEU A 41 -1.77 -17.94 38.27
CA LEU A 41 -1.54 -18.65 39.53
C LEU A 41 -2.45 -18.20 40.68
N THR A 42 -3.14 -17.05 40.57
CA THR A 42 -3.99 -16.48 41.63
C THR A 42 -5.50 -16.66 41.40
N GLY A 43 -5.91 -17.39 40.35
CA GLY A 43 -7.26 -17.97 40.25
C GLY A 43 -8.45 -17.00 40.15
N ARG A 44 -8.27 -15.71 39.85
CA ARG A 44 -9.40 -14.79 39.58
C ARG A 44 -9.76 -14.80 38.09
N GLY A 45 -10.80 -15.57 37.74
CA GLY A 45 -11.44 -15.50 36.42
C GLY A 45 -12.26 -14.22 36.24
N PRO A 46 -12.51 -13.75 35.00
CA PRO A 46 -13.31 -12.56 34.75
C PRO A 46 -14.80 -12.83 35.00
N GLU A 47 -15.45 -11.88 35.70
CA GLU A 47 -16.87 -11.87 36.03
C GLU A 47 -17.75 -11.81 34.77
N LYS A 48 -18.83 -12.58 34.76
CA LYS A 48 -19.83 -12.64 33.69
C LYS A 48 -20.90 -11.58 33.91
N GLU A 49 -21.11 -10.71 32.93
CA GLU A 49 -22.30 -9.84 32.85
C GLU A 49 -23.37 -10.38 31.87
N PRO A 50 -24.65 -9.97 32.01
CA PRO A 50 -25.80 -10.77 31.58
C PRO A 50 -26.23 -10.54 30.12
N LYS A 51 -26.79 -11.59 29.51
CA LYS A 51 -27.30 -11.61 28.13
C LYS A 51 -28.70 -10.99 28.04
N VAL A 52 -28.87 -9.93 27.25
CA VAL A 52 -30.19 -9.44 26.80
C VAL A 52 -30.47 -9.95 25.39
N LYS A 53 -31.61 -10.63 25.20
CA LYS A 53 -32.12 -11.11 23.91
C LYS A 53 -32.83 -9.96 23.18
N ARG A 54 -32.51 -9.71 21.91
CA ARG A 54 -33.37 -8.95 20.98
C ARG A 54 -33.62 -9.73 19.69
N LYS A 55 -34.91 -9.79 19.31
CA LYS A 55 -35.46 -10.45 18.12
C LYS A 55 -35.03 -9.71 16.85
N GLN A 56 -34.68 -10.46 15.81
CA GLN A 56 -34.48 -9.97 14.45
C GLN A 56 -35.81 -10.05 13.69
N ASP A 57 -36.28 -8.93 13.15
CA ASP A 57 -37.25 -8.90 12.06
C ASP A 57 -36.49 -8.72 10.73
N LYS A 58 -36.82 -9.57 9.77
CA LYS A 58 -36.27 -9.56 8.40
C LYS A 58 -37.11 -8.63 7.53
N THR A 59 -36.47 -7.73 6.80
CA THR A 59 -37.08 -7.09 5.63
C THR A 59 -36.04 -6.96 4.53
N ASN A 60 -36.36 -7.49 3.35
CA ASN A 60 -35.52 -7.52 2.16
C ASN A 60 -35.49 -6.13 1.49
N ILE A 61 -34.30 -5.58 1.21
CA ILE A 61 -34.10 -4.34 0.43
C ILE A 61 -32.96 -4.56 -0.59
N PRO A 62 -33.03 -4.00 -1.82
CA PRO A 62 -32.14 -4.35 -2.94
C PRO A 62 -30.69 -3.82 -2.84
N SER A 63 -29.82 -4.54 -3.54
CA SER A 63 -28.35 -4.63 -3.46
C SER A 63 -27.47 -3.40 -3.80
N ASP A 64 -27.99 -2.17 -3.88
CA ASP A 64 -27.18 -1.07 -4.49
C ASP A 64 -27.04 0.23 -3.65
N LYS A 65 -27.24 0.14 -2.32
CA LYS A 65 -27.10 1.29 -1.40
C LYS A 65 -26.35 1.00 -0.09
N MET A 66 -25.66 -0.13 0.01
CA MET A 66 -25.23 -0.65 1.31
C MET A 66 -23.70 -0.70 1.44
N CYS A 67 -23.05 0.47 1.59
CA CYS A 67 -21.67 0.51 2.14
C CYS A 67 -21.25 1.83 2.81
N ASP A 68 -22.15 2.79 3.05
CA ASP A 68 -21.76 4.09 3.66
C ASP A 68 -22.25 4.28 5.12
N SER A 69 -22.89 3.28 5.73
CA SER A 69 -23.59 3.45 7.01
C SER A 69 -23.15 2.49 8.12
N VAL A 70 -21.88 2.56 8.57
CA VAL A 70 -21.52 2.24 9.97
C VAL A 70 -20.26 3.02 10.40
N LEU A 71 -20.37 4.34 10.56
CA LEU A 71 -19.51 5.06 11.51
C LEU A 71 -20.23 5.02 12.86
N THR A 72 -19.98 3.98 13.63
CA THR A 72 -20.45 3.89 15.02
C THR A 72 -19.94 5.08 15.82
N LEU A 73 -20.85 5.67 16.61
CA LEU A 73 -20.66 6.85 17.46
C LEU A 73 -19.31 6.85 18.19
N ILE A 74 -18.47 7.84 17.85
CA ILE A 74 -17.23 8.15 18.56
C ILE A 74 -17.58 8.81 19.90
N PRO A 75 -17.08 8.33 21.05
CA PRO A 75 -17.14 9.09 22.29
C PRO A 75 -16.37 10.41 22.15
N ALA A 76 -17.02 11.54 22.44
CA ALA A 76 -16.50 12.89 22.19
C ALA A 76 -15.12 13.22 22.83
N HIS A 77 -14.65 12.41 23.79
CA HIS A 77 -13.37 12.61 24.49
C HIS A 77 -12.16 11.92 23.83
N LEU A 78 -12.36 11.16 22.75
CA LEU A 78 -11.30 10.47 21.99
C LEU A 78 -11.15 10.99 20.55
N SER A 79 -11.90 12.03 20.18
CA SER A 79 -11.74 12.70 18.88
C SER A 79 -10.44 13.51 18.90
N PRO A 80 -9.47 13.24 18.01
CA PRO A 80 -8.28 14.05 17.84
C PRO A 80 -8.68 15.50 17.57
N SER A 81 -7.91 16.44 18.13
CA SER A 81 -8.15 17.86 17.87
C SER A 81 -8.02 18.15 16.36
N GLN A 82 -8.71 19.20 15.89
CA GLN A 82 -8.53 19.70 14.52
C GLN A 82 -7.05 19.94 14.22
N ASP A 83 -6.27 20.39 15.21
CA ASP A 83 -4.81 20.58 15.10
C ASP A 83 -4.05 19.29 14.78
N THR A 84 -4.54 18.14 15.27
CA THR A 84 -3.93 16.82 14.99
C THR A 84 -4.16 16.41 13.55
N LEU A 85 -5.37 16.65 13.03
CA LEU A 85 -5.68 16.42 11.61
C LEU A 85 -4.85 17.34 10.71
N ASP A 86 -4.77 18.62 11.07
CA ASP A 86 -4.01 19.63 10.33
C ASP A 86 -2.53 19.24 10.24
N LYS A 87 -1.92 18.86 11.37
CA LYS A 87 -0.53 18.37 11.41
C LYS A 87 -0.34 17.09 10.59
N LEU A 88 -1.27 16.14 10.67
CA LEU A 88 -1.24 14.92 9.85
C LEU A 88 -1.29 15.24 8.36
N GLN A 89 -2.18 16.15 7.95
CA GLN A 89 -2.28 16.55 6.55
C GLN A 89 -1.00 17.23 6.06
N GLU A 90 -0.40 18.09 6.88
CA GLU A 90 0.87 18.74 6.54
C GLU A 90 2.00 17.71 6.33
N LEU A 91 2.07 16.66 7.14
CA LEU A 91 3.09 15.62 7.03
C LEU A 91 2.82 14.62 5.88
N LEU A 92 1.56 14.28 5.64
CA LEU A 92 1.16 13.31 4.61
C LEU A 92 1.10 13.92 3.22
N PHE A 93 0.60 15.14 3.11
CA PHE A 93 0.39 15.85 1.86
C PHE A 93 1.36 17.00 1.82
N ILE A 94 2.58 16.70 1.36
CA ILE A 94 3.72 17.63 1.37
C ILE A 94 3.42 18.94 0.60
N GLU A 95 2.44 18.92 -0.30
CA GLU A 95 1.86 20.07 -1.02
C GLU A 95 1.06 21.05 -0.13
N GLY A 96 0.78 20.67 1.13
CA GLY A 96 -0.04 21.41 2.08
C GLY A 96 -1.40 20.76 2.37
N ARG A 97 -2.20 21.48 3.16
CA ARG A 97 -3.53 21.03 3.58
C ARG A 97 -4.43 20.78 2.39
N ARG A 98 -5.19 19.69 2.44
CA ARG A 98 -6.09 19.30 1.36
C ARG A 98 -7.53 19.34 1.85
N ASN A 99 -8.38 20.01 1.08
CA ASN A 99 -9.81 19.84 1.21
C ASN A 99 -10.24 18.59 0.45
N PRO A 100 -11.17 17.79 1.00
CA PRO A 100 -11.69 16.63 0.30
C PRO A 100 -12.39 17.08 -0.99
N TYR A 101 -12.05 16.48 -2.13
CA TYR A 101 -12.69 16.86 -3.41
C TYR A 101 -14.00 16.11 -3.67
N ASN A 102 -14.25 15.02 -2.94
CA ASN A 102 -15.49 14.24 -3.02
C ASN A 102 -15.89 13.63 -1.66
N PRO A 103 -17.11 13.10 -1.50
CA PRO A 103 -17.57 12.52 -0.24
C PRO A 103 -16.76 11.30 0.24
N ARG A 104 -16.25 10.46 -0.67
CA ARG A 104 -15.42 9.30 -0.31
C ARG A 104 -14.09 9.72 0.29
N GLU A 105 -13.44 10.74 -0.27
CA GLU A 105 -12.21 11.30 0.30
C GLU A 105 -12.48 12.00 1.64
N ALA A 106 -13.66 12.64 1.81
CA ALA A 106 -14.06 13.20 3.10
C ALA A 106 -14.22 12.11 4.18
N LEU A 107 -14.82 10.96 3.83
CA LEU A 107 -14.91 9.79 4.73
C LEU A 107 -13.53 9.22 5.06
N TRP A 108 -12.63 9.17 4.08
CA TRP A 108 -11.24 8.78 4.28
C TRP A 108 -10.52 9.72 5.26
N PHE A 109 -10.71 11.03 5.16
CA PHE A 109 -10.11 11.98 6.10
C PHE A 109 -10.67 11.84 7.52
N LYS A 110 -11.97 11.60 7.66
CA LYS A 110 -12.58 11.31 8.97
C LYS A 110 -12.03 10.02 9.60
N LEU A 111 -11.62 9.05 8.78
CA LEU A 111 -11.04 7.80 9.26
C LEU A 111 -9.70 8.04 9.96
N PHE A 112 -8.81 8.89 9.43
CA PHE A 112 -7.49 9.15 10.00
C PHE A 112 -7.52 9.54 11.48
N THR A 113 -8.55 10.28 11.88
CA THR A 113 -8.73 10.75 13.24
C THR A 113 -9.79 9.96 14.02
N SER A 114 -10.29 8.85 13.48
CA SER A 114 -11.35 8.11 14.17
C SER A 114 -10.86 7.33 15.39
N GLU A 115 -9.57 6.96 15.42
CA GLU A 115 -8.97 6.17 16.50
C GLU A 115 -7.51 6.57 16.74
N PRO A 116 -7.04 6.66 18.00
CA PRO A 116 -5.64 6.98 18.32
C PRO A 116 -4.63 6.06 17.65
N VAL A 117 -4.96 4.77 17.49
CA VAL A 117 -4.05 3.79 16.89
C VAL A 117 -3.71 4.10 15.43
N LEU A 118 -4.68 4.62 14.67
CA LEU A 118 -4.46 5.03 13.28
C LEU A 118 -3.69 6.35 13.21
N VAL A 119 -4.00 7.30 14.09
CA VAL A 119 -3.24 8.56 14.21
C VAL A 119 -1.75 8.26 14.42
N GLU A 120 -1.43 7.42 15.40
CA GLU A 120 -0.05 7.08 15.75
C GLU A 120 0.66 6.28 14.65
N ALA A 121 -0.03 5.29 14.04
CA ALA A 121 0.53 4.55 12.90
C ALA A 121 0.82 5.48 11.71
N THR A 122 -0.08 6.43 11.45
CA THR A 122 0.06 7.40 10.37
C THR A 122 1.17 8.40 10.65
N MET A 123 1.27 8.92 11.87
CA MET A 123 2.38 9.77 12.31
C MET A 123 3.71 9.05 12.17
N ALA A 124 3.80 7.79 12.60
CA ALA A 124 5.03 7.01 12.49
C ALA A 124 5.56 6.97 11.05
N VAL A 125 4.69 6.72 10.08
CA VAL A 125 5.07 6.69 8.67
C VAL A 125 5.33 8.11 8.13
N ALA A 126 4.46 9.07 8.41
CA ALA A 126 4.57 10.42 7.86
C ALA A 126 5.82 11.15 8.37
N VAL A 127 6.10 11.10 9.67
CA VAL A 127 7.30 11.68 10.30
C VAL A 127 8.57 11.00 9.78
N ARG A 128 8.56 9.67 9.62
CA ARG A 128 9.73 8.92 9.12
C ARG A 128 10.16 9.38 7.74
N HIS A 129 9.19 9.64 6.86
CA HIS A 129 9.47 10.05 5.49
C HIS A 129 9.53 11.56 5.32
N TRP A 130 9.18 12.31 6.36
CA TRP A 130 9.27 13.76 6.34
C TRP A 130 10.70 14.23 6.20
N SER A 131 11.67 13.64 6.92
CA SER A 131 13.08 14.02 6.84
C SER A 131 13.98 12.86 7.28
N PRO A 132 15.17 12.67 6.66
CA PRO A 132 16.11 11.63 7.06
C PRO A 132 16.89 11.97 8.34
N GLU A 133 16.76 13.18 8.88
CA GLU A 133 17.46 13.61 10.09
C GLU A 133 17.11 12.74 11.31
N TYR A 134 18.11 12.49 12.16
CA TYR A 134 17.98 11.60 13.32
C TYR A 134 16.84 12.00 14.28
N SER A 135 16.60 13.30 14.46
CA SER A 135 15.51 13.82 15.30
C SER A 135 14.13 13.37 14.82
N TRP A 136 13.89 13.40 13.51
CA TRP A 136 12.66 12.95 12.86
C TRP A 136 12.55 11.43 12.88
N GLN A 137 13.65 10.71 12.62
CA GLN A 137 13.66 9.25 12.70
C GLN A 137 13.32 8.75 14.12
N SER A 138 13.89 9.39 15.16
CA SER A 138 13.60 9.07 16.56
C SER A 138 12.13 9.33 16.94
N GLN A 139 11.54 10.42 16.45
CA GLN A 139 10.12 10.71 16.65
C GLN A 139 9.23 9.66 15.96
N ALA A 140 9.59 9.24 14.75
CA ALA A 140 8.87 8.18 14.05
C ALA A 140 8.91 6.85 14.80
N ASP A 141 10.05 6.49 15.37
CA ASP A 141 10.21 5.29 16.21
C ASP A 141 9.32 5.36 17.46
N HIS A 142 9.22 6.55 18.07
CA HIS A 142 8.33 6.78 19.20
C HIS A 142 6.85 6.58 18.85
N HIS A 143 6.39 7.19 17.75
CA HIS A 143 5.02 7.01 17.25
C HIS A 143 4.74 5.55 16.87
N SER A 144 5.71 4.86 16.24
CA SER A 144 5.59 3.44 15.92
C SER A 144 5.44 2.57 17.17
N TYR A 145 6.22 2.86 18.22
CA TYR A 145 6.12 2.18 19.51
C TYR A 145 4.72 2.36 20.14
N ILE A 146 4.20 3.59 20.14
CA ILE A 146 2.86 3.88 20.66
C ILE A 146 1.80 3.14 19.83
N ALA A 147 1.87 3.21 18.50
CA ALA A 147 0.93 2.54 17.59
C ALA A 147 0.88 1.02 17.85
N VAL A 148 2.03 0.37 18.01
CA VAL A 148 2.11 -1.08 18.32
C VAL A 148 1.46 -1.41 19.65
N ASN A 149 1.67 -0.59 20.69
CA ASN A 149 1.06 -0.84 22.00
C ASN A 149 -0.46 -0.65 21.95
N LEU A 150 -0.94 0.42 21.31
CA LEU A 150 -2.36 0.64 21.09
C LEU A 150 -3.00 -0.49 20.27
N LEU A 151 -2.31 -1.00 19.24
CA LEU A 151 -2.79 -2.17 18.48
C LEU A 151 -2.92 -3.41 19.37
N LYS A 152 -1.93 -3.70 20.22
CA LYS A 152 -1.98 -4.84 21.15
C LYS A 152 -3.16 -4.72 22.11
N GLU A 153 -3.38 -3.54 22.69
CA GLU A 153 -4.50 -3.27 23.58
C GLU A 153 -5.84 -3.43 22.86
N ARG A 154 -5.99 -2.85 21.66
CA ARG A 154 -7.22 -2.91 20.87
C ARG A 154 -7.55 -4.31 20.39
N ILE A 155 -6.54 -5.08 19.98
CA ILE A 155 -6.71 -6.48 19.57
C ILE A 155 -7.14 -7.35 20.75
N ALA A 156 -6.64 -7.07 21.97
CA ALA A 156 -6.97 -7.82 23.18
C ALA A 156 -8.33 -7.45 23.80
N SER A 157 -8.81 -6.21 23.59
CA SER A 157 -9.99 -5.67 24.29
C SER A 157 -11.29 -5.68 23.47
N ILE A 158 -11.24 -5.64 22.14
CA ILE A 158 -12.43 -5.39 21.32
C ILE A 158 -12.86 -6.64 20.55
N SER A 159 -14.16 -6.96 20.63
CA SER A 159 -14.78 -8.10 19.94
C SER A 159 -15.04 -7.85 18.45
N THR A 160 -15.18 -6.60 18.01
CA THR A 160 -15.31 -6.18 16.61
C THR A 160 -14.35 -5.04 16.30
N ARG A 161 -13.24 -5.35 15.62
CA ARG A 161 -12.16 -4.38 15.35
C ARG A 161 -12.67 -3.31 14.38
N PRO A 162 -12.54 -1.99 14.65
CA PRO A 162 -13.03 -0.93 13.76
C PRO A 162 -12.16 -0.76 12.51
N ASN A 163 -12.68 -0.07 11.48
CA ASN A 163 -11.96 0.13 10.20
C ASN A 163 -10.61 0.85 10.39
N ALA A 164 -10.49 1.65 11.45
CA ALA A 164 -9.25 2.33 11.79
C ALA A 164 -8.14 1.36 12.24
N VAL A 165 -8.48 0.20 12.82
CA VAL A 165 -7.48 -0.83 13.15
C VAL A 165 -6.93 -1.46 11.86
N LEU A 166 -7.79 -1.74 10.87
CA LEU A 166 -7.32 -2.14 9.53
C LEU A 166 -6.43 -1.07 8.92
N GLY A 167 -6.87 0.19 8.97
CA GLY A 167 -6.11 1.35 8.51
C GLY A 167 -4.74 1.47 9.17
N ALA A 168 -4.66 1.23 10.48
CA ALA A 168 -3.42 1.33 11.23
C ALA A 168 -2.44 0.23 10.80
N VAL A 169 -2.91 -1.02 10.73
CA VAL A 169 -2.06 -2.15 10.35
C VAL A 169 -1.59 -2.04 8.90
N ILE A 170 -2.46 -1.70 7.94
CA ILE A 170 -2.03 -1.49 6.55
C ILE A 170 -1.05 -0.31 6.45
N THR A 171 -1.24 0.76 7.22
CA THR A 171 -0.27 1.87 7.26
C THR A 171 1.09 1.41 7.77
N MET A 172 1.13 0.55 8.79
CA MET A 172 2.37 -0.06 9.26
C MET A 172 3.01 -1.00 8.23
N VAL A 173 2.21 -1.76 7.48
CA VAL A 173 2.69 -2.56 6.34
C VAL A 173 3.40 -1.65 5.32
N PHE A 174 2.74 -0.58 4.88
CA PHE A 174 3.34 0.42 3.97
C PHE A 174 4.61 1.04 4.55
N GLY A 175 4.58 1.44 5.83
CA GLY A 175 5.74 2.01 6.52
C GLY A 175 6.95 1.07 6.56
N ALA A 176 6.73 -0.22 6.80
CA ALA A 176 7.79 -1.23 6.79
C ALA A 176 8.34 -1.46 5.37
N ALA A 177 7.49 -1.47 4.34
CA ALA A 177 7.94 -1.58 2.94
C ALA A 177 8.85 -0.42 2.55
N LEU A 178 8.45 0.82 2.87
CA LEU A 178 9.22 2.03 2.56
C LEU A 178 10.54 2.11 3.35
N ALA A 179 10.57 1.59 4.58
CA ALA A 179 11.79 1.47 5.39
C ALA A 179 12.68 0.28 4.98
N CYS A 180 12.27 -0.49 3.98
CA CYS A 180 12.89 -1.74 3.56
C CYS A 180 13.04 -2.79 4.70
N ASP A 181 12.16 -2.81 5.69
CA ASP A 181 12.16 -3.78 6.79
C ASP A 181 11.26 -4.98 6.47
N ASP A 182 11.83 -6.00 5.81
CA ASP A 182 11.10 -7.21 5.39
C ASP A 182 10.54 -8.01 6.57
N ILE A 183 11.19 -7.94 7.73
CA ILE A 183 10.74 -8.65 8.92
C ILE A 183 9.48 -7.98 9.44
N ALA A 184 9.52 -6.67 9.70
CA ALA A 184 8.35 -5.90 10.11
C ALA A 184 7.21 -6.01 9.09
N TRP A 185 7.53 -5.94 7.80
CA TRP A 185 6.56 -6.05 6.71
C TRP A 185 5.79 -7.37 6.77
N LYS A 186 6.49 -8.52 6.87
CA LYS A 186 5.88 -9.84 6.97
C LYS A 186 4.97 -9.97 8.20
N ILE A 187 5.42 -9.45 9.34
CA ILE A 187 4.64 -9.48 10.60
C ILE A 187 3.34 -8.69 10.46
N HIS A 188 3.41 -7.48 9.88
CA HIS A 188 2.24 -6.65 9.70
C HIS A 188 1.27 -7.24 8.66
N ILE A 189 1.78 -7.87 7.59
CA ILE A 189 0.97 -8.63 6.63
C ILE A 189 0.23 -9.78 7.32
N GLU A 190 0.92 -10.59 8.13
CA GLU A 190 0.28 -11.71 8.85
C GLU A 190 -0.78 -11.21 9.83
N GLY A 191 -0.49 -10.13 10.55
CA GLY A 191 -1.45 -9.47 11.41
C GLY A 191 -2.68 -8.97 10.66
N LEU A 192 -2.49 -8.37 9.49
CA LEU A 192 -3.59 -7.89 8.64
C LEU A 192 -4.48 -9.05 8.17
N VAL A 193 -3.86 -10.15 7.71
CA VAL A 193 -4.57 -11.37 7.30
C VAL A 193 -5.42 -11.93 8.45
N GLN A 194 -4.87 -12.01 9.66
CA GLN A 194 -5.62 -12.47 10.83
C GLN A 194 -6.84 -11.58 11.14
N ILE A 195 -6.69 -10.26 11.03
CA ILE A 195 -7.78 -9.31 11.27
C ILE A 195 -8.87 -9.44 10.20
N ILE A 196 -8.49 -9.63 8.93
CA ILE A 196 -9.43 -9.84 7.83
C ILE A 196 -10.22 -11.14 8.04
N ASN A 197 -9.55 -12.26 8.32
CA ASN A 197 -10.22 -13.55 8.53
C ASN A 197 -11.15 -13.52 9.74
N ASP A 198 -10.76 -12.87 10.85
CA ASP A 198 -11.65 -12.72 12.02
C ASP A 198 -12.88 -11.88 11.68
N ARG A 199 -12.72 -10.82 10.86
CA ARG A 199 -13.86 -10.01 10.39
C ARG A 199 -14.79 -10.79 9.47
N GLU A 200 -14.25 -11.51 8.50
CA GLU A 200 -15.03 -12.36 7.59
C GLU A 200 -15.91 -13.34 8.37
N SER A 201 -15.35 -13.97 9.42
CA SER A 201 -16.09 -14.92 10.26
C SER A 201 -17.26 -14.30 11.04
N ARG A 202 -17.27 -12.97 11.21
CA ARG A 202 -18.26 -12.23 12.01
C ARG A 202 -19.22 -11.40 11.15
N ASP A 203 -18.72 -10.84 10.06
CA ASP A 203 -19.43 -9.98 9.11
C ASP A 203 -18.81 -10.14 7.70
N PRO A 204 -19.32 -11.08 6.88
CA PRO A 204 -18.80 -11.39 5.55
C PRO A 204 -18.83 -10.23 4.55
N LEU A 205 -19.57 -9.14 4.83
CA LEU A 205 -19.64 -7.94 3.99
C LEU A 205 -18.95 -6.73 4.63
N GLY A 206 -18.24 -6.93 5.74
CA GLY A 206 -17.75 -5.85 6.61
C GLY A 206 -16.38 -5.26 6.26
N LEU A 207 -15.77 -5.64 5.12
CA LEU A 207 -14.51 -5.03 4.69
C LEU A 207 -14.74 -3.73 3.92
N PRO A 208 -14.02 -2.65 4.26
CA PRO A 208 -14.17 -1.41 3.53
C PRO A 208 -13.51 -1.50 2.15
N SER A 209 -14.19 -0.99 1.11
CA SER A 209 -13.70 -1.05 -0.28
C SER A 209 -12.31 -0.42 -0.46
N TRP A 210 -12.02 0.66 0.27
CA TRP A 210 -10.73 1.36 0.19
C TRP A 210 -9.54 0.43 0.49
N LEU A 211 -9.70 -0.57 1.36
CA LEU A 211 -8.62 -1.50 1.71
C LEU A 211 -8.26 -2.33 0.48
N ILE A 212 -9.29 -2.77 -0.23
CA ILE A 212 -9.15 -3.62 -1.38
C ILE A 212 -8.63 -2.82 -2.58
N ASP A 213 -9.14 -1.61 -2.75
CA ASP A 213 -8.66 -0.64 -3.73
C ASP A 213 -7.14 -0.40 -3.58
N LEU A 214 -6.66 -0.20 -2.35
CA LEU A 214 -5.22 -0.03 -2.05
C LEU A 214 -4.39 -1.26 -2.43
N ILE A 215 -4.89 -2.46 -2.15
CA ILE A 215 -4.19 -3.71 -2.48
C ILE A 215 -4.13 -3.88 -4.00
N VAL A 216 -5.25 -3.70 -4.70
CA VAL A 216 -5.33 -3.77 -6.17
C VAL A 216 -4.36 -2.79 -6.83
N GLN A 217 -4.24 -1.56 -6.32
CA GLN A 217 -3.28 -0.58 -6.82
C GLN A 217 -1.82 -1.02 -6.65
N ASP A 218 -1.54 -1.91 -5.71
CA ASP A 218 -0.19 -2.38 -5.41
C ASP A 218 0.25 -3.60 -6.23
N SER A 219 -0.69 -4.25 -6.93
CA SER A 219 -0.44 -5.46 -7.73
C SER A 219 0.67 -5.31 -8.77
N VAL A 220 0.79 -4.12 -9.37
CA VAL A 220 1.82 -3.87 -10.38
C VAL A 220 3.19 -3.67 -9.74
N ASN A 221 3.26 -3.18 -8.50
CA ASN A 221 4.54 -3.06 -7.80
C ASN A 221 5.11 -4.44 -7.44
N SER A 222 4.25 -5.43 -7.18
CA SER A 222 4.71 -6.80 -6.90
C SER A 222 5.43 -7.43 -8.09
N ILE A 223 4.99 -7.14 -9.32
CA ILE A 223 5.66 -7.60 -10.57
C ILE A 223 7.12 -7.15 -10.60
N PHE A 224 7.41 -6.01 -9.98
CA PHE A 224 8.74 -5.39 -9.95
C PHE A 224 9.52 -5.61 -8.65
N GLY A 225 9.05 -6.50 -7.76
CA GLY A 225 9.76 -6.81 -6.51
C GLY A 225 9.61 -5.75 -5.42
N PHE A 226 8.65 -4.83 -5.56
CA PHE A 226 8.36 -3.79 -4.57
C PHE A 226 6.91 -3.85 -4.05
N PRO A 227 6.39 -5.00 -3.57
CA PRO A 227 5.06 -5.01 -2.97
C PRO A 227 5.04 -4.11 -1.72
N ARG A 228 4.16 -3.11 -1.70
CA ARG A 228 3.95 -2.28 -0.52
C ARG A 228 3.03 -2.98 0.46
N ALA A 229 1.98 -3.65 -0.03
CA ALA A 229 1.03 -4.45 0.73
C ALA A 229 0.56 -5.72 -0.01
N TRP A 230 0.84 -5.86 -1.30
CA TRP A 230 0.45 -7.03 -2.09
C TRP A 230 1.16 -8.29 -1.60
N HIS A 231 0.39 -9.30 -1.20
CA HIS A 231 0.94 -10.56 -0.71
C HIS A 231 -0.03 -11.73 -0.92
N PRO A 232 0.43 -12.93 -1.32
CA PRO A 232 -0.45 -14.08 -1.60
C PRO A 232 -1.40 -14.46 -0.46
N LYS A 233 -0.92 -14.43 0.80
CA LYS A 233 -1.78 -14.70 1.98
C LYS A 233 -2.92 -13.68 2.10
N LEU A 234 -2.70 -12.43 1.71
CA LEU A 234 -3.69 -11.36 1.76
C LEU A 234 -4.73 -11.54 0.64
N ILE A 235 -4.28 -11.86 -0.58
CA ILE A 235 -5.16 -12.17 -1.71
C ILE A 235 -6.05 -13.38 -1.37
N HIS A 236 -5.49 -14.42 -0.76
CA HIS A 236 -6.25 -15.58 -0.33
C HIS A 236 -7.34 -15.25 0.71
N ALA A 237 -7.05 -14.32 1.63
CA ALA A 237 -8.00 -13.82 2.62
C ALA A 237 -9.09 -12.91 2.02
N LEU A 238 -8.87 -12.37 0.81
CA LEU A 238 -9.78 -11.47 0.12
C LEU A 238 -10.59 -12.14 -1.00
N ARG A 239 -10.43 -13.45 -1.21
CA ARG A 239 -10.99 -14.15 -2.38
C ARG A 239 -12.51 -14.03 -2.52
N GLU A 240 -13.24 -13.92 -1.41
CA GLU A 240 -14.71 -13.87 -1.39
C GLU A 240 -15.26 -12.44 -1.64
N TYR A 241 -14.42 -11.40 -1.62
CA TYR A 241 -14.86 -10.00 -1.58
C TYR A 241 -14.92 -9.29 -2.94
N HIS A 242 -14.48 -9.93 -4.04
CA HIS A 242 -14.27 -9.22 -5.32
C HIS A 242 -14.63 -10.04 -6.58
N ASP A 243 -15.66 -10.87 -6.51
CA ASP A 243 -16.15 -11.69 -7.63
C ASP A 243 -15.02 -12.49 -8.33
N GLY A 244 -14.00 -12.89 -7.57
CA GLY A 244 -12.81 -13.58 -8.09
C GLY A 244 -11.84 -12.72 -8.93
N LYS A 245 -12.13 -11.44 -9.21
CA LYS A 245 -11.28 -10.56 -10.04
C LYS A 245 -9.89 -10.37 -9.46
N ILE A 246 -9.76 -10.28 -8.13
CA ILE A 246 -8.47 -10.12 -7.45
C ILE A 246 -7.63 -11.38 -7.55
N THR A 247 -8.26 -12.55 -7.39
CA THR A 247 -7.59 -13.84 -7.59
C THR A 247 -7.09 -13.98 -9.03
N LYS A 248 -7.91 -13.59 -10.01
CA LYS A 248 -7.51 -13.55 -11.43
C LYS A 248 -6.36 -12.58 -11.67
N LEU A 249 -6.42 -11.37 -11.11
CA LEU A 249 -5.32 -10.40 -11.16
C LEU A 249 -4.04 -10.96 -10.56
N SER A 250 -4.11 -11.68 -9.44
CA SER A 250 -2.95 -12.33 -8.82
C SER A 250 -2.32 -13.36 -9.74
N SER A 251 -3.13 -14.25 -10.32
CA SER A 251 -2.62 -15.24 -11.28
C SER A 251 -1.95 -14.58 -12.49
N ILE A 252 -2.52 -13.49 -13.01
CA ILE A 252 -1.94 -12.73 -14.12
C ILE A 252 -0.59 -12.13 -13.69
N CYS A 253 -0.52 -11.47 -12.52
CA CYS A 253 0.73 -10.90 -12.00
C CYS A 253 1.82 -11.97 -11.82
N ASP A 254 1.47 -13.15 -11.28
CA ASP A 254 2.41 -14.26 -11.10
C ASP A 254 2.95 -14.78 -12.45
N ASN A 255 2.07 -14.94 -13.42
CA ASN A 255 2.45 -15.35 -14.77
C ASN A 255 3.30 -14.28 -15.49
N VAL A 256 3.02 -12.99 -15.28
CA VAL A 256 3.86 -11.89 -15.80
C VAL A 256 5.26 -11.93 -15.18
N MET A 257 5.38 -12.22 -13.88
CA MET A 257 6.69 -12.37 -13.23
C MET A 257 7.46 -13.55 -13.81
N GLN A 258 6.80 -14.69 -14.07
CA GLN A 258 7.41 -15.85 -14.72
C GLN A 258 7.86 -15.53 -16.14
N LEU A 259 7.00 -14.92 -16.96
CA LEU A 259 7.33 -14.54 -18.33
C LEU A 259 8.51 -13.55 -18.37
N ARG A 260 8.51 -12.56 -17.46
CA ARG A 260 9.63 -11.62 -17.30
C ARG A 260 10.94 -12.35 -17.00
N TRP A 261 10.91 -13.36 -16.12
CA TRP A 261 12.09 -14.17 -15.83
C TRP A 261 12.58 -14.93 -17.07
N VAL A 262 11.67 -15.58 -17.83
CA VAL A 262 12.01 -16.29 -19.08
C VAL A 262 12.64 -15.35 -20.12
N ILE A 263 12.05 -14.17 -20.34
CA ILE A 263 12.59 -13.15 -21.27
C ILE A 263 13.98 -12.68 -20.82
N ASN A 264 14.19 -12.49 -19.52
CA ASN A 264 15.51 -12.14 -19.00
C ASN A 264 16.54 -13.25 -19.22
N CYS A 265 16.16 -14.52 -19.04
CA CYS A 265 17.03 -15.67 -19.37
C CYS A 265 17.35 -15.70 -20.87
N HIS A 266 16.37 -15.43 -21.74
CA HIS A 266 16.58 -15.34 -23.19
C HIS A 266 17.60 -14.24 -23.57
N HIS A 267 17.54 -13.07 -22.93
CA HIS A 267 18.53 -12.00 -23.14
C HIS A 267 19.96 -12.40 -22.75
N GLN A 268 20.12 -13.31 -21.79
CA GLN A 268 21.44 -13.81 -21.36
C GLN A 268 21.91 -14.99 -22.21
N SER A 269 20.99 -15.86 -22.62
CA SER A 269 21.24 -17.04 -23.45
C SER A 269 20.12 -17.17 -24.48
N PRO A 270 20.34 -16.71 -25.73
CA PRO A 270 19.32 -16.74 -26.76
C PRO A 270 18.74 -18.13 -26.97
N LEU A 271 17.41 -18.20 -27.01
CA LEU A 271 16.65 -19.40 -27.32
C LEU A 271 16.52 -19.55 -28.83
N ASP A 272 16.29 -20.78 -29.30
CA ASP A 272 15.95 -21.03 -30.70
C ASP A 272 14.53 -20.53 -31.03
N PRO A 273 14.20 -20.32 -32.31
CA PRO A 273 12.91 -19.76 -32.70
C PRO A 273 11.67 -20.56 -32.27
N ILE A 274 11.78 -21.90 -32.21
CA ILE A 274 10.65 -22.75 -31.79
C ILE A 274 10.41 -22.54 -30.30
N SER A 275 11.48 -22.57 -29.51
CA SER A 275 11.42 -22.28 -28.07
C SER A 275 10.86 -20.88 -27.79
N ILE A 276 11.24 -19.85 -28.57
CA ILE A 276 10.69 -18.49 -28.40
C ILE A 276 9.17 -18.47 -28.56
N ALA A 277 8.65 -19.11 -29.62
CA ALA A 277 7.21 -19.15 -29.87
C ALA A 277 6.46 -19.79 -28.69
N GLU A 278 6.94 -20.95 -28.22
CA GLU A 278 6.30 -21.74 -27.17
C GLU A 278 6.42 -21.10 -25.76
N VAL A 279 7.59 -20.56 -25.41
CA VAL A 279 7.85 -20.14 -24.01
C VAL A 279 7.73 -18.64 -23.79
N ILE A 280 7.68 -17.83 -24.85
CA ILE A 280 7.53 -16.37 -24.77
C ILE A 280 6.26 -15.91 -25.49
N GLU A 281 6.13 -16.16 -26.80
CA GLU A 281 5.06 -15.54 -27.61
C GLU A 281 3.67 -16.06 -27.26
N GLU A 282 3.50 -17.37 -27.09
CA GLU A 282 2.24 -17.99 -26.68
C GLU A 282 1.80 -17.52 -25.27
N PRO A 283 2.63 -17.61 -24.20
CA PRO A 283 2.29 -17.07 -22.89
C PRO A 283 2.02 -15.56 -22.90
N LEU A 284 2.78 -14.79 -23.69
CA LEU A 284 2.56 -13.35 -23.85
C LEU A 284 1.19 -13.04 -24.46
N ALA A 285 0.80 -13.77 -25.51
CA ALA A 285 -0.50 -13.60 -26.17
C ALA A 285 -1.66 -13.95 -25.22
N GLU A 286 -1.54 -15.05 -24.48
CA GLU A 286 -2.52 -15.44 -23.46
C GLU A 286 -2.63 -14.40 -22.36
N LEU A 287 -1.51 -13.90 -21.82
CA LEU A 287 -1.53 -12.87 -20.79
C LEU A 287 -2.14 -11.56 -21.28
N HIS A 288 -1.90 -11.17 -22.54
CA HIS A 288 -2.60 -10.04 -23.14
C HIS A 288 -4.11 -10.26 -23.22
N HIS A 289 -4.55 -11.47 -23.60
CA HIS A 289 -5.98 -11.81 -23.62
C HIS A 289 -6.59 -11.72 -22.21
N GLN A 290 -5.94 -12.33 -21.21
CA GLN A 290 -6.39 -12.34 -19.83
C GLN A 290 -6.44 -10.94 -19.20
N ALA A 291 -5.42 -10.12 -19.43
CA ALA A 291 -5.36 -8.75 -18.93
C ALA A 291 -6.48 -7.88 -19.54
N ARG A 292 -6.74 -8.00 -20.85
CA ARG A 292 -7.88 -7.32 -21.50
C ARG A 292 -9.21 -7.80 -20.96
N ALA A 293 -9.37 -9.10 -20.73
CA ALA A 293 -10.59 -9.67 -20.15
C ALA A 293 -10.81 -9.27 -18.68
N LEU A 294 -9.77 -8.77 -17.99
CA LEU A 294 -9.87 -8.26 -16.62
C LEU A 294 -10.34 -6.80 -16.57
N ARG A 295 -10.25 -6.05 -17.68
CA ARG A 295 -10.73 -4.68 -17.78
C ARG A 295 -12.19 -4.59 -17.32
N SER A 296 -12.46 -3.66 -16.42
CA SER A 296 -13.74 -3.58 -15.71
C SER A 296 -14.19 -2.12 -15.62
N PRO A 297 -15.10 -1.64 -16.47
CA PRO A 297 -15.58 -0.26 -16.44
C PRO A 297 -16.10 0.16 -15.06
N ASP A 298 -16.71 -0.78 -14.33
CA ASP A 298 -17.32 -0.54 -13.01
C ASP A 298 -16.32 -0.55 -11.85
N ASN A 299 -15.07 -0.97 -12.10
CA ASN A 299 -14.01 -0.98 -11.09
C ASN A 299 -12.74 -0.32 -11.63
N VAL A 300 -12.59 0.96 -11.32
CA VAL A 300 -11.50 1.81 -11.82
C VAL A 300 -10.11 1.30 -11.42
N HIS A 301 -9.97 0.66 -10.25
CA HIS A 301 -8.68 0.16 -9.77
C HIS A 301 -8.25 -1.11 -10.49
N ILE A 302 -9.19 -2.05 -10.71
CA ILE A 302 -8.95 -3.25 -11.50
C ILE A 302 -8.67 -2.88 -12.96
N ASP A 303 -9.43 -1.95 -13.54
CA ASP A 303 -9.19 -1.50 -14.92
C ASP A 303 -7.83 -0.83 -15.08
N ALA A 304 -7.43 0.02 -14.14
CA ALA A 304 -6.10 0.64 -14.13
C ALA A 304 -4.99 -0.42 -13.98
N ALA A 305 -5.16 -1.41 -13.10
CA ALA A 305 -4.19 -2.50 -12.94
C ALA A 305 -4.06 -3.35 -14.21
N ALA A 306 -5.19 -3.74 -14.82
CA ALA A 306 -5.22 -4.49 -16.07
C ALA A 306 -4.49 -3.77 -17.21
N ARG A 307 -4.76 -2.46 -17.38
CA ARG A 307 -4.11 -1.63 -18.39
C ARG A 307 -2.61 -1.45 -18.14
N ALA A 308 -2.22 -1.28 -16.88
CA ALA A 308 -0.82 -1.23 -16.51
C ALA A 308 -0.12 -2.57 -16.79
N VAL A 309 -0.74 -3.71 -16.50
CA VAL A 309 -0.21 -5.03 -16.87
C VAL A 309 -0.05 -5.17 -18.38
N GLU A 310 -1.01 -4.71 -19.19
CA GLU A 310 -0.86 -4.73 -20.66
C GLU A 310 0.31 -3.89 -21.15
N LEU A 311 0.53 -2.71 -20.56
CA LEU A 311 1.72 -1.90 -20.85
C LEU A 311 3.00 -2.64 -20.46
N VAL A 312 3.03 -3.30 -19.30
CA VAL A 312 4.19 -4.13 -18.89
C VAL A 312 4.47 -5.21 -19.92
N LEU A 313 3.45 -5.97 -20.34
CA LEU A 313 3.61 -7.04 -21.33
C LEU A 313 4.16 -6.51 -22.67
N HIS A 314 3.64 -5.38 -23.16
CA HIS A 314 4.15 -4.76 -24.38
C HIS A 314 5.57 -4.20 -24.25
N LEU A 315 5.96 -3.74 -23.07
CA LEU A 315 7.32 -3.25 -22.80
C LEU A 315 8.31 -4.40 -22.61
N LEU A 316 7.87 -5.55 -22.08
CA LEU A 316 8.68 -6.76 -21.95
C LEU A 316 9.02 -7.36 -23.31
N TRP A 317 8.07 -7.36 -24.25
CA TRP A 317 8.26 -7.88 -25.61
C TRP A 317 7.67 -6.91 -26.66
N PRO A 318 8.48 -5.95 -27.15
CA PRO A 318 8.00 -4.87 -28.02
C PRO A 318 7.51 -5.34 -29.40
N THR A 319 6.21 -5.62 -29.50
CA THR A 319 5.55 -6.03 -30.76
C THR A 319 4.61 -4.96 -31.32
N LYS A 320 4.44 -3.84 -30.60
CA LYS A 320 3.50 -2.77 -30.94
C LYS A 320 4.21 -1.45 -31.20
N SER A 321 3.58 -0.59 -31.98
CA SER A 321 4.10 0.73 -32.29
C SER A 321 4.05 1.66 -31.06
N PRO A 322 4.96 2.64 -30.97
CA PRO A 322 4.93 3.65 -29.90
C PRO A 322 3.60 4.41 -29.77
N ALA A 323 2.92 4.65 -30.90
CA ALA A 323 1.60 5.27 -30.91
C ALA A 323 0.55 4.44 -30.17
N HIS A 324 0.59 3.10 -30.31
CA HIS A 324 -0.31 2.21 -29.59
C HIS A 324 -0.05 2.24 -28.08
N LEU A 325 1.23 2.22 -27.67
CA LEU A 325 1.60 2.30 -26.25
C LEU A 325 1.18 3.64 -25.64
N THR A 326 1.33 4.73 -26.38
CA THR A 326 0.90 6.07 -25.96
C THR A 326 -0.61 6.15 -25.79
N LEU A 327 -1.38 5.54 -26.69
CA LEU A 327 -2.84 5.46 -26.53
C LEU A 327 -3.22 4.69 -25.26
N LEU A 328 -2.64 3.51 -25.04
CA LEU A 328 -2.92 2.70 -23.85
C LEU A 328 -2.48 3.39 -22.55
N ALA A 329 -1.36 4.11 -22.57
CA ALA A 329 -0.91 4.94 -21.45
C ALA A 329 -1.87 6.12 -21.19
N SER A 330 -2.43 6.73 -22.24
CA SER A 330 -3.48 7.74 -22.13
C SER A 330 -4.76 7.19 -21.48
N GLU A 331 -5.17 5.97 -21.84
CA GLU A 331 -6.30 5.30 -21.21
C GLU A 331 -6.03 4.99 -19.72
N LEU A 332 -4.81 4.55 -19.37
CA LEU A 332 -4.39 4.34 -17.98
C LEU A 332 -4.44 5.66 -17.18
N LYS A 333 -3.91 6.76 -17.75
CA LYS A 333 -4.03 8.12 -17.19
C LYS A 333 -5.50 8.47 -16.94
N GLY A 334 -6.36 8.22 -17.92
CA GLY A 334 -7.80 8.44 -17.83
C GLY A 334 -8.40 7.73 -16.63
N ARG A 335 -8.14 6.42 -16.46
CA ARG A 335 -8.65 5.65 -15.32
C ARG A 335 -8.10 6.11 -13.97
N ARG A 336 -6.79 6.30 -13.85
CA ARG A 336 -6.17 6.76 -12.59
C ARG A 336 -6.66 8.14 -12.15
N SER A 337 -7.00 9.01 -13.10
CA SER A 337 -7.54 10.34 -12.79
C SER A 337 -8.92 10.29 -12.12
N HIS A 338 -9.63 9.16 -12.21
CA HIS A 338 -10.95 8.93 -11.59
C HIS A 338 -10.88 8.12 -10.29
N PHE A 339 -9.69 7.88 -9.73
CA PHE A 339 -9.58 7.21 -8.44
C PHE A 339 -10.28 8.03 -7.35
N PRO A 340 -11.14 7.41 -6.51
CA PRO A 340 -12.00 8.12 -5.55
C PRO A 340 -11.24 8.73 -4.37
N ILE A 341 -9.99 8.34 -4.14
CA ILE A 341 -9.12 8.87 -3.08
C ILE A 341 -7.81 9.28 -3.75
N ARG A 342 -7.38 10.53 -3.55
CA ARG A 342 -6.08 10.97 -4.09
C ARG A 342 -4.95 10.33 -3.31
N HIS A 343 -3.92 9.94 -4.03
CA HIS A 343 -2.68 9.46 -3.43
C HIS A 343 -1.94 10.56 -2.68
N CYS A 344 -1.22 10.15 -1.65
CA CYS A 344 -0.16 10.97 -1.06
C CYS A 344 1.11 10.89 -1.95
N PRO A 345 2.04 11.84 -1.82
CA PRO A 345 3.27 11.86 -2.62
C PRO A 345 4.07 10.54 -2.55
N TYR A 346 4.12 9.88 -1.38
CA TYR A 346 4.83 8.61 -1.20
C TYR A 346 4.22 7.46 -2.01
N MET A 347 2.89 7.43 -2.14
CA MET A 347 2.19 6.45 -2.96
C MET A 347 2.45 6.66 -4.44
N ASP A 348 2.57 7.91 -4.89
CA ASP A 348 2.90 8.24 -6.28
C ASP A 348 4.40 7.98 -6.57
N LEU A 349 5.30 8.31 -5.65
CA LEU A 349 6.75 8.05 -5.76
C LEU A 349 7.06 6.57 -6.01
N THR A 350 6.34 5.69 -5.32
CA THR A 350 6.54 4.24 -5.34
C THR A 350 5.59 3.50 -6.26
N SER A 351 4.92 4.19 -7.19
CA SER A 351 3.93 3.58 -8.09
C SER A 351 4.54 3.14 -9.42
N TYR A 352 4.73 1.84 -9.60
CA TYR A 352 5.09 1.27 -10.90
C TYR A 352 4.00 1.47 -11.96
N GLN A 353 2.72 1.63 -11.59
CA GLN A 353 1.69 2.02 -12.56
C GLN A 353 1.99 3.40 -13.18
N LEU A 354 2.51 4.36 -12.41
CA LEU A 354 2.93 5.65 -12.95
C LEU A 354 4.19 5.52 -13.79
N MET A 355 5.18 4.75 -13.31
CA MET A 355 6.45 4.57 -14.02
C MET A 355 6.27 3.85 -15.36
N VAL A 356 5.47 2.78 -15.39
CA VAL A 356 5.13 2.04 -16.61
C VAL A 356 4.43 2.97 -17.60
N GLY A 357 3.48 3.79 -17.13
CA GLY A 357 2.83 4.80 -17.98
C GLY A 357 3.81 5.82 -18.57
N ALA A 358 4.76 6.31 -17.76
CA ALA A 358 5.79 7.26 -18.20
C ALA A 358 6.79 6.65 -19.19
N VAL A 359 7.17 5.38 -19.01
CA VAL A 359 8.08 4.66 -19.90
C VAL A 359 7.39 4.33 -21.23
N ALA A 360 6.13 3.91 -21.19
CA ALA A 360 5.41 3.48 -22.40
C ALA A 360 4.96 4.64 -23.31
N ALA A 361 4.62 5.79 -22.73
CA ALA A 361 4.14 6.93 -23.48
C ALA A 361 5.28 7.65 -24.23
N GLU A 362 5.02 8.07 -25.45
CA GLU A 362 5.98 8.76 -26.31
C GLU A 362 6.42 10.11 -25.71
N LYS A 363 7.70 10.45 -25.90
CA LYS A 363 8.26 11.74 -25.47
C LYS A 363 7.51 12.90 -26.13
N GLY A 364 7.14 13.89 -25.33
CA GLY A 364 6.35 15.04 -25.77
C GLY A 364 4.83 14.83 -25.76
N SER A 365 4.33 13.62 -25.49
CA SER A 365 2.88 13.39 -25.36
C SER A 365 2.31 13.89 -24.04
N ASP A 366 1.04 14.33 -24.06
CA ASP A 366 0.28 14.74 -22.86
C ASP A 366 0.12 13.60 -21.84
N ALA A 367 0.10 12.35 -22.31
CA ALA A 367 0.03 11.19 -21.45
C ALA A 367 1.33 11.06 -20.64
N ARG A 368 2.47 11.11 -21.31
CA ARG A 368 3.78 11.03 -20.67
C ARG A 368 4.01 12.18 -19.69
N ALA A 369 3.72 13.41 -20.12
CA ALA A 369 3.90 14.60 -19.28
C ALA A 369 3.13 14.48 -17.96
N TRP A 370 1.91 13.92 -17.98
CA TRP A 370 1.11 13.71 -16.78
C TRP A 370 1.73 12.70 -15.80
N PHE A 371 2.26 11.58 -16.31
CA PHE A 371 2.92 10.59 -15.46
C PHE A 371 4.23 11.11 -14.87
N VAL A 372 5.05 11.78 -15.70
CA VAL A 372 6.33 12.37 -15.27
C VAL A 372 6.08 13.46 -14.21
N ASP A 373 5.20 14.41 -14.47
CA ASP A 373 4.86 15.49 -13.52
C ASP A 373 4.45 14.94 -12.14
N ARG A 374 3.57 13.92 -12.13
CA ARG A 374 3.10 13.28 -10.91
C ARG A 374 4.24 12.74 -10.04
N VAL A 375 5.19 12.03 -10.65
CA VAL A 375 6.31 11.42 -9.91
C VAL A 375 7.35 12.48 -9.56
N THR A 376 7.69 13.38 -10.49
CA THR A 376 8.64 14.47 -10.27
C THR A 376 8.24 15.36 -9.11
N ARG A 377 6.95 15.69 -8.97
CA ARG A 377 6.45 16.46 -7.81
C ARG A 377 6.80 15.78 -6.49
N SER A 378 6.57 14.47 -6.38
CA SER A 378 6.92 13.70 -5.18
C SER A 378 8.42 13.68 -4.92
N VAL A 379 9.25 13.47 -5.96
CA VAL A 379 10.71 13.48 -5.86
C VAL A 379 11.20 14.83 -5.31
N ARG A 380 10.75 15.92 -5.92
CA ARG A 380 11.12 17.29 -5.53
C ARG A 380 10.74 17.59 -4.08
N TRP A 381 9.52 17.21 -3.69
CA TRP A 381 9.06 17.42 -2.32
C TRP A 381 9.93 16.69 -1.29
N MET A 382 10.39 15.48 -1.59
CA MET A 382 11.29 14.76 -0.71
C MET A 382 12.71 15.34 -0.71
N GLN A 383 13.22 15.78 -1.86
CA GLN A 383 14.51 16.48 -1.95
C GLN A 383 14.54 17.75 -1.12
N ASN A 384 13.47 18.55 -1.17
CA ASN A 384 13.30 19.75 -0.35
C ASN A 384 13.25 19.47 1.16
N ARG A 385 13.15 18.20 1.57
CA ARG A 385 13.19 17.77 2.97
C ARG A 385 14.48 17.05 3.37
N GLY A 386 15.49 17.06 2.50
CA GLY A 386 16.81 16.49 2.76
C GLY A 386 17.00 15.06 2.25
N TRP A 387 16.02 14.48 1.56
CA TRP A 387 16.22 13.19 0.88
C TRP A 387 16.96 13.41 -0.44
N ASN A 388 18.26 13.11 -0.50
CA ASN A 388 19.05 13.36 -1.72
C ASN A 388 18.61 12.45 -2.89
N GLU A 389 18.35 11.18 -2.60
CA GLU A 389 17.98 10.16 -3.60
C GLU A 389 16.67 9.42 -3.23
N PRO A 390 15.49 10.10 -3.28
CA PRO A 390 14.20 9.51 -2.91
C PRO A 390 13.86 8.19 -3.62
N LEU A 391 14.30 7.99 -4.86
CA LEU A 391 14.03 6.78 -5.65
C LEU A 391 15.03 5.65 -5.37
N SER A 392 16.09 5.89 -4.60
CA SER A 392 17.07 4.85 -4.24
C SER A 392 16.44 3.65 -3.52
N LEU A 393 15.30 3.85 -2.84
CA LEU A 393 14.55 2.76 -2.22
C LEU A 393 14.02 1.74 -3.24
N LEU A 394 13.62 2.20 -4.43
CA LEU A 394 13.16 1.35 -5.52
C LEU A 394 14.34 0.68 -6.20
N GLU A 395 15.46 1.40 -6.35
CA GLU A 395 16.70 0.85 -6.90
C GLU A 395 17.24 -0.29 -6.04
N LYS A 396 17.26 -0.13 -4.72
CA LYS A 396 17.73 -1.16 -3.77
C LYS A 396 16.89 -2.43 -3.79
N ARG A 397 15.62 -2.32 -4.18
CA ARG A 397 14.69 -3.47 -4.28
C ARG A 397 14.49 -3.97 -5.71
N ALA A 398 15.02 -3.24 -6.69
CA ALA A 398 14.95 -3.67 -8.07
C ALA A 398 15.66 -5.01 -8.23
N LEU A 399 15.07 -5.93 -8.98
CA LEU A 399 15.68 -7.22 -9.27
C LEU A 399 16.95 -6.99 -10.11
N ASP A 400 18.10 -7.26 -9.50
CA ASP A 400 19.39 -7.21 -10.16
C ASP A 400 19.44 -8.21 -11.34
N GLY A 401 20.08 -7.80 -12.44
CA GLY A 401 20.25 -8.64 -13.62
C GLY A 401 19.11 -8.64 -14.63
N ASP A 402 18.04 -7.86 -14.42
CA ASP A 402 17.01 -7.63 -15.45
C ASP A 402 17.57 -6.72 -16.56
N MET A 403 17.82 -7.33 -17.71
CA MET A 403 18.34 -6.65 -18.91
C MET A 403 17.22 -6.03 -19.77
N GLY A 404 15.95 -6.29 -19.43
CA GLY A 404 14.79 -5.85 -20.21
C GLY A 404 14.29 -4.47 -19.79
N LEU A 405 13.39 -4.41 -18.81
CA LEU A 405 12.63 -3.20 -18.49
C LEU A 405 13.35 -2.30 -17.47
N MET A 406 14.22 -2.88 -16.64
CA MET A 406 14.92 -2.11 -15.60
C MET A 406 15.82 -0.99 -16.12
N PRO A 407 16.56 -1.13 -17.25
CA PRO A 407 17.28 -0.01 -17.86
C PRO A 407 16.39 1.20 -18.18
N GLN A 408 15.15 0.95 -18.62
CA GLN A 408 14.19 2.02 -18.95
C GLN A 408 13.71 2.73 -17.68
N PHE A 409 13.44 1.99 -16.59
CA PHE A 409 13.12 2.62 -15.30
C PHE A 409 14.30 3.41 -14.73
N ARG A 410 15.53 2.89 -14.81
CA ARG A 410 16.73 3.64 -14.37
C ARG A 410 16.95 4.90 -15.21
N ALA A 411 16.60 4.88 -16.50
CA ALA A 411 16.65 6.07 -17.34
C ALA A 411 15.57 7.08 -16.92
N LEU A 412 14.35 6.62 -16.66
CA LEU A 412 13.26 7.46 -16.13
C LEU A 412 13.65 8.07 -14.77
N TRP A 413 14.21 7.30 -13.84
CA TRP A 413 14.60 7.81 -12.51
C TRP A 413 15.65 8.91 -12.59
N ARG A 414 16.63 8.77 -13.49
CA ARG A 414 17.59 9.84 -13.79
C ARG A 414 16.91 11.10 -14.33
N GLU A 415 16.02 10.95 -15.31
CA GLU A 415 15.24 12.08 -15.84
C GLU A 415 14.41 12.76 -14.75
N LEU A 416 13.79 12.00 -13.84
CA LEU A 416 12.98 12.57 -12.76
C LEU A 416 13.82 13.43 -11.80
N TYR A 417 15.07 13.06 -11.55
CA TYR A 417 16.01 13.88 -10.78
C TYR A 417 16.43 15.15 -11.54
N ASP A 418 16.72 15.03 -12.83
CA ASP A 418 17.14 16.17 -13.66
C ASP A 418 16.02 17.20 -13.79
N VAL A 419 14.78 16.76 -14.06
CA VAL A 419 13.62 17.65 -14.15
C VAL A 419 13.34 18.33 -12.82
N ALA A 420 13.47 17.63 -11.69
CA ALA A 420 13.31 18.23 -10.37
C ALA A 420 14.35 19.35 -10.13
N ALA A 421 15.61 19.11 -10.50
CA ALA A 421 16.68 20.10 -10.36
C ALA A 421 16.46 21.36 -11.22
N ILE A 422 16.01 21.22 -12.48
CA ILE A 422 15.79 22.36 -13.39
C ILE A 422 14.69 23.30 -12.86
N ILE A 423 13.60 22.74 -12.34
CA ILE A 423 12.48 23.54 -11.82
C ILE A 423 12.88 24.29 -10.55
N ASP A 424 13.70 23.69 -9.68
CA ASP A 424 14.19 24.37 -8.48
C ASP A 424 15.02 25.61 -8.82
N VAL A 425 15.90 25.50 -9.82
CA VAL A 425 16.69 26.64 -10.33
C VAL A 425 15.79 27.76 -10.86
N GLN A 426 14.79 27.43 -11.69
CA GLN A 426 13.86 28.42 -12.21
C GLN A 426 13.02 29.12 -11.12
N SER A 427 12.60 28.38 -10.09
CA SER A 427 11.85 28.94 -8.96
C SER A 427 12.69 29.84 -8.04
N LEU A 428 14.01 29.63 -8.02
CA LEU A 428 14.96 30.50 -7.32
C LEU A 428 15.14 31.84 -8.06
N TYR A 429 15.25 31.81 -9.40
CA TYR A 429 15.34 33.02 -10.21
C TYR A 429 14.08 33.88 -10.13
N GLN A 430 12.89 33.27 -10.13
CA GLN A 430 11.61 33.99 -9.97
C GLN A 430 11.37 34.60 -8.58
N ARG A 431 12.20 34.28 -7.57
CA ARG A 431 12.13 34.89 -6.23
C ARG A 431 13.16 36.01 -6.03
N ILE A 432 14.06 36.21 -6.99
CA ILE A 432 15.13 37.21 -6.96
C ILE A 432 14.78 38.44 -7.84
N GLU A 433 13.78 38.30 -8.72
CA GLU A 433 13.05 39.41 -9.38
C GLU A 433 11.84 39.83 -8.54
#